data_AF-A0A7S1II65-F1
#
_entry.id   AF-A0A7S1II65-F1
#
_cell.length_a   1.000
_cell.length_b   1.000
_cell.length_c   1.000
_cell.angle_alpha   90.00
_cell.angle_beta   90.00
_cell.angle_gamma   90.00
#
_symmetry.space_group_name_H-M   'P 1'
#
loop_
_entity.id
_entity.type
_entity.pdbx_description
1 polymer ?
#
loop_
_entity_poly.entity_id
_entity_poly.type
_entity_poly.pdbx_seq_one_letter_code
_entity_poly.pdbx_strand_id
1 'polypeptide(L)'
;DVAVKDTYMRRIHLADLFLDTPVYNGHTTTTDALWAGVPILTLPFEKMASRVAAGISAALGCNEFIVSSEQEYEDRAVYLASPQGRPHLQELRARLWSSRLTEPYFDTARWVADVEVLYTQM
;
A
#
# COMPACT_ATOMS: atom_id res chain seq x y z
N ASP A 1 -16.94 -12.44 15.88
CA ASP A 1 -16.98 -11.03 16.29
C ASP A 1 -15.90 -10.27 15.55
N VAL A 2 -16.20 -9.07 15.04
CA VAL A 2 -15.26 -8.26 14.23
C VAL A 2 -14.65 -7.20 15.13
N ALA A 3 -13.31 -7.12 15.17
CA ALA A 3 -12.63 -6.13 16.00
C ALA A 3 -13.02 -4.69 15.59
N VAL A 4 -13.21 -3.81 16.57
CA VAL A 4 -13.43 -2.38 16.31
C VAL A 4 -12.26 -1.76 15.54
N LYS A 5 -12.53 -0.73 14.73
CA LYS A 5 -11.55 -0.14 13.79
C LYS A 5 -10.24 0.27 14.46
N ASP A 6 -10.29 0.88 15.65
CA ASP A 6 -9.08 1.27 16.40
C ASP A 6 -8.18 0.06 16.72
N THR A 7 -8.76 -1.01 17.26
CA THR A 7 -8.05 -2.26 17.55
C THR A 7 -7.46 -2.88 16.28
N TYR A 8 -8.20 -2.84 15.17
CA TYR A 8 -7.71 -3.30 13.87
C TYR A 8 -6.50 -2.48 13.39
N MET A 9 -6.55 -1.14 13.45
CA MET A 9 -5.44 -0.28 13.03
C MET A 9 -4.20 -0.47 13.90
N ARG A 10 -4.37 -0.62 15.22
CA ARG A 10 -3.27 -0.93 16.13
C ARG A 10 -2.57 -2.24 15.78
N ARG A 11 -3.34 -3.26 15.35
CA ARG A 11 -2.76 -4.55 14.90
C ARG A 11 -1.98 -4.40 13.61
N ILE A 12 -2.49 -3.64 12.65
CA ILE A 12 -1.77 -3.39 11.39
C ILE A 12 -0.42 -2.74 11.68
N HIS A 13 -0.38 -1.72 12.54
CA HIS A 13 0.86 -1.00 12.83
C HIS A 13 2.00 -1.90 13.35
N LEU A 14 1.67 -3.05 13.97
CA LEU A 14 2.63 -4.04 14.45
C LEU A 14 3.21 -4.92 13.33
N ALA A 15 2.57 -5.01 12.17
CA ALA A 15 3.08 -5.81 11.05
C ALA A 15 4.29 -5.13 10.44
N ASP A 16 5.33 -5.88 10.09
CA ASP A 16 6.53 -5.37 9.42
C ASP A 16 6.31 -5.12 7.92
N LEU A 17 5.64 -6.07 7.24
CA LEU A 17 5.35 -6.11 5.81
C LEU A 17 3.96 -6.71 5.59
N PHE A 18 3.19 -6.15 4.65
CA PHE A 18 1.90 -6.68 4.21
C PHE A 18 2.06 -7.41 2.87
N LEU A 19 1.76 -8.71 2.85
CA LEU A 19 1.79 -9.53 1.64
C LEU A 19 0.39 -9.55 1.03
N ASP A 20 0.24 -8.91 -0.13
CA ASP A 20 -1.04 -8.78 -0.81
C ASP A 20 -1.42 -10.02 -1.63
N THR A 21 -2.71 -10.27 -1.81
CA THR A 21 -3.23 -11.43 -2.56
C THR A 21 -3.36 -11.11 -4.05
N PRO A 22 -2.89 -11.98 -4.97
CA PRO A 22 -2.64 -11.54 -6.33
C PRO A 22 -3.88 -11.56 -7.24
N VAL A 23 -4.89 -12.41 -7.00
CA VAL A 23 -6.10 -12.52 -7.86
C VAL A 23 -7.16 -11.46 -7.53
N TYR A 24 -7.37 -11.22 -6.24
CA TYR A 24 -8.23 -10.18 -5.70
C TYR A 24 -7.46 -9.55 -4.57
N ASN A 25 -7.00 -8.32 -4.79
CA ASN A 25 -5.98 -7.74 -3.97
C ASN A 25 -6.57 -6.83 -2.89
N GLY A 26 -5.71 -6.27 -2.06
CA GLY A 26 -6.11 -5.36 -1.01
C GLY A 26 -6.59 -4.05 -1.62
N HIS A 27 -7.83 -3.69 -1.32
CA HIS A 27 -8.38 -2.38 -1.62
C HIS A 27 -8.23 -1.51 -0.37
N THR A 28 -9.26 -1.48 0.49
CA THR A 28 -9.23 -0.72 1.74
C THR A 28 -8.14 -1.19 2.70
N THR A 29 -7.84 -2.49 2.74
CA THR A 29 -6.78 -3.05 3.60
C THR A 29 -5.38 -2.57 3.19
N THR A 30 -5.15 -2.35 1.88
CA THR A 30 -3.91 -1.75 1.37
C THR A 30 -3.78 -0.30 1.80
N THR A 31 -4.87 0.47 1.65
CA THR A 31 -4.92 1.86 2.15
C THR A 31 -4.66 1.92 3.66
N ASP A 32 -5.26 1.03 4.44
CA ASP A 32 -5.05 0.95 5.89
C ASP A 32 -3.59 0.60 6.25
N ALA A 33 -2.98 -0.36 5.56
CA ALA A 33 -1.58 -0.76 5.75
C ALA A 33 -0.63 0.42 5.50
N LEU A 34 -0.78 1.08 4.35
CA LEU A 34 0.07 2.20 3.97
C LEU A 34 -0.14 3.40 4.90
N TRP A 35 -1.37 3.70 5.30
CA TRP A 35 -1.68 4.73 6.29
C TRP A 35 -1.03 4.45 7.66
N ALA A 36 -0.98 3.17 8.06
CA ALA A 36 -0.33 2.74 9.30
C ALA A 36 1.21 2.71 9.20
N GLY A 37 1.80 3.08 8.05
CA GLY A 37 3.24 3.05 7.82
C GLY A 37 3.80 1.67 7.50
N VAL A 38 2.96 0.73 7.06
CA VAL A 38 3.34 -0.65 6.73
C VAL A 38 3.52 -0.79 5.22
N PRO A 39 4.73 -1.11 4.73
CA PRO A 39 4.99 -1.43 3.34
C PRO A 39 4.14 -2.61 2.88
N ILE A 40 3.75 -2.59 1.60
CA ILE A 40 3.02 -3.68 0.97
C ILE A 40 3.88 -4.33 -0.12
N LEU A 41 3.56 -5.56 -0.49
CA LEU A 41 4.06 -6.23 -1.69
C LEU A 41 2.88 -6.75 -2.50
N THR A 42 2.78 -6.34 -3.77
CA THR A 42 1.65 -6.70 -4.65
C THR A 42 2.11 -7.16 -6.02
N LEU A 43 1.40 -8.14 -6.57
CA LEU A 43 1.59 -8.66 -7.93
C LEU A 43 0.34 -8.36 -8.77
N PRO A 44 0.35 -7.34 -9.65
CA PRO A 44 -0.78 -7.05 -10.51
C PRO A 44 -0.91 -8.05 -11.66
N PHE A 45 -2.14 -8.46 -11.94
CA PHE A 45 -2.50 -9.21 -13.17
C PHE A 45 -3.37 -8.33 -14.10
N GLU A 46 -4.07 -8.96 -15.05
CA GLU A 46 -4.87 -8.28 -16.06
C GLU A 46 -6.14 -7.60 -15.52
N LYS A 47 -6.76 -8.17 -14.48
CA LYS A 47 -8.05 -7.70 -13.98
C LYS A 47 -7.90 -6.47 -13.10
N MET A 48 -8.90 -5.60 -13.10
CA MET A 48 -8.91 -4.41 -12.23
C MET A 48 -8.79 -4.79 -10.74
N ALA A 49 -9.48 -5.84 -10.31
CA ALA A 49 -9.45 -6.32 -8.92
C ALA A 49 -8.09 -6.90 -8.47
N SER A 50 -7.17 -7.21 -9.40
CA SER A 50 -5.80 -7.57 -9.07
C SER A 50 -4.83 -6.39 -9.16
N ARG A 51 -5.30 -5.19 -9.51
CA ARG A 51 -4.47 -4.01 -9.78
C ARG A 51 -4.71 -2.86 -8.81
N VAL A 52 -5.67 -2.96 -7.88
CA VAL A 52 -6.00 -1.84 -6.98
C VAL A 52 -4.83 -1.45 -6.10
N ALA A 53 -4.22 -2.42 -5.39
CA ALA A 53 -3.03 -2.14 -4.58
C ALA A 53 -1.86 -1.55 -5.39
N ALA A 54 -1.61 -2.04 -6.60
CA ALA A 54 -0.59 -1.48 -7.49
C ALA A 54 -0.90 -0.01 -7.88
N GLY A 55 -2.17 0.30 -8.16
CA GLY A 55 -2.61 1.67 -8.43
C GLY A 55 -2.45 2.59 -7.22
N ILE A 56 -2.76 2.10 -6.02
CA ILE A 56 -2.56 2.84 -4.76
C ILE A 56 -1.07 3.11 -4.54
N SER A 57 -0.22 2.10 -4.68
CA SER A 57 1.25 2.24 -4.56
C SER A 57 1.80 3.24 -5.56
N ALA A 58 1.35 3.20 -6.81
CA ALA A 58 1.77 4.16 -7.84
C ALA A 58 1.32 5.60 -7.51
N ALA A 59 0.10 5.78 -6.99
CA ALA A 59 -0.41 7.10 -6.57
C ALA A 59 0.36 7.69 -5.37
N LEU A 60 0.98 6.83 -4.55
CA LEU A 60 1.89 7.19 -3.46
C LEU A 60 3.36 7.32 -3.91
N GLY A 61 3.65 7.18 -5.21
CA GLY A 61 5.03 7.18 -5.73
C GLY A 61 5.88 5.98 -5.30
N CYS A 62 5.27 4.96 -4.69
CA CYS A 62 5.94 3.79 -4.12
C CYS A 62 5.93 2.59 -5.07
N ASN A 63 6.40 2.78 -6.30
CA ASN A 63 6.40 1.71 -7.32
C ASN A 63 7.24 0.49 -6.95
N GLU A 64 8.18 0.61 -6.01
CA GLU A 64 9.03 -0.49 -5.54
C GLU A 64 8.29 -1.58 -4.75
N PHE A 65 7.01 -1.35 -4.40
CA PHE A 65 6.10 -2.33 -3.82
C PHE A 65 5.44 -3.25 -4.85
N ILE A 66 5.61 -2.96 -6.14
CA ILE A 66 4.96 -3.65 -7.24
C ILE A 66 5.99 -4.60 -7.87
N VAL A 67 5.69 -5.89 -7.83
CA VAL A 67 6.52 -6.93 -8.47
C VAL A 67 5.89 -7.41 -9.77
N SER A 68 6.69 -8.06 -10.62
CA SER A 68 6.31 -8.43 -11.99
C SER A 68 6.07 -9.92 -12.20
N SER A 69 6.39 -10.76 -11.23
CA SER A 69 6.18 -12.21 -11.29
C SER A 69 6.00 -12.83 -9.91
N GLU A 70 5.48 -14.06 -9.86
CA GLU A 70 5.36 -14.84 -8.62
C GLU A 70 6.73 -15.11 -7.99
N GLN A 71 7.74 -15.43 -8.80
CA GLN A 71 9.11 -15.63 -8.31
C GLN A 71 9.67 -14.35 -7.68
N GLU A 72 9.48 -13.19 -8.33
CA GLU A 72 9.92 -11.92 -7.76
C GLU A 72 9.16 -11.58 -6.47
N TYR A 73 7.86 -11.91 -6.39
CA TYR A 73 7.08 -11.75 -5.18
C TYR A 73 7.70 -12.53 -4.01
N GLU A 74 8.01 -13.82 -4.23
CA GLU A 74 8.64 -14.66 -3.22
C GLU A 74 10.04 -14.15 -2.85
N ASP A 75 10.90 -13.91 -3.84
CA ASP A 75 12.27 -13.44 -3.63
C ASP A 75 12.30 -12.12 -2.86
N ARG A 76 11.40 -11.18 -3.20
CA ARG A 76 11.31 -9.88 -2.53
C ARG A 76 10.79 -10.02 -1.12
N ALA A 77 9.77 -10.85 -0.89
CA ALA A 77 9.25 -11.11 0.45
C ALA A 77 10.33 -11.70 1.37
N VAL A 78 11.07 -12.71 0.88
CA VAL A 78 12.18 -13.34 1.60
C VAL A 78 13.30 -12.34 1.86
N TYR A 79 13.71 -11.56 0.85
CA TYR A 79 14.74 -10.54 1.01
C TYR A 79 14.36 -9.53 2.09
N LEU A 80 13.16 -8.94 2.03
CA LEU A 80 12.71 -7.94 3.01
C LEU A 80 12.61 -8.50 4.44
N ALA A 81 12.31 -9.80 4.58
CA ALA A 81 12.30 -10.50 5.87
C ALA A 81 13.69 -10.92 6.37
N SER A 82 14.70 -10.92 5.50
CA SER A 82 16.07 -11.32 5.83
C SER A 82 16.84 -10.26 6.62
N PRO A 83 17.91 -10.63 7.35
CA PRO A 83 18.80 -9.65 7.99
C PRO A 83 19.38 -8.62 7.00
N GLN A 84 19.60 -9.03 5.75
CA GLN A 84 20.17 -8.18 4.70
C GLN A 84 19.16 -7.15 4.18
N GLY A 85 17.87 -7.51 4.09
CA GLY A 85 16.82 -6.59 3.65
C GLY A 85 16.17 -5.78 4.77
N ARG A 86 16.42 -6.12 6.04
CA ARG A 86 15.84 -5.40 7.18
C ARG A 86 16.12 -3.89 7.19
N PRO A 87 17.33 -3.39 6.89
CA PRO A 87 17.58 -1.96 6.80
C PRO A 87 16.71 -1.29 5.73
N HIS A 88 16.56 -1.94 4.58
CA HIS A 88 15.70 -1.45 3.50
C HIS A 88 14.23 -1.43 3.91
N LEU A 89 13.73 -2.48 4.58
CA LEU A 89 12.36 -2.50 5.10
C LEU A 89 12.11 -1.37 6.12
N GLN A 90 13.08 -1.09 6.98
CA GLN A 90 13.00 0.01 7.96
C GLN A 90 12.95 1.38 7.27
N GLU A 91 13.74 1.58 6.21
CA GLU A 91 13.71 2.79 5.39
C GLU A 91 12.33 2.99 4.76
N LEU A 92 11.75 1.95 4.16
CA LEU A 92 10.41 2.00 3.56
C LEU A 92 9.34 2.39 4.59
N ARG A 93 9.37 1.78 5.77
CA ARG A 93 8.48 2.13 6.90
C ARG A 93 8.64 3.58 7.32
N ALA A 94 9.89 4.04 7.50
CA ALA A 94 10.19 5.40 7.91
C ALA A 94 9.69 6.42 6.88
N ARG A 95 9.91 6.14 5.59
CA ARG A 95 9.44 6.99 4.50
C ARG A 95 7.92 7.11 4.50
N LEU A 96 7.20 5.98 4.48
CA LEU A 96 5.73 5.96 4.55
C LEU A 96 5.21 6.73 5.76
N TRP A 97 5.81 6.51 6.93
CA TRP A 97 5.39 7.21 8.14
C TRP A 97 5.60 8.72 8.03
N SER A 98 6.76 9.14 7.53
CA SER A 98 7.11 10.56 7.43
C SER A 98 6.25 11.32 6.40
N SER A 99 5.86 10.67 5.31
CA SER A 99 5.17 11.33 4.20
C SER A 99 3.64 11.18 4.23
N ARG A 100 3.06 10.28 5.03
CA ARG A 100 1.61 10.00 5.02
C ARG A 100 0.67 11.22 5.13
N LEU A 101 1.12 12.31 5.76
CA LEU A 101 0.34 13.54 5.91
C LEU A 101 0.53 14.54 4.78
N THR A 102 1.52 14.32 3.92
CA THR A 102 1.88 15.18 2.79
C THR A 102 1.70 14.50 1.44
N GLU A 103 1.51 13.17 1.42
CA GLU A 103 1.31 12.43 0.18
C GLU A 103 -0.03 12.80 -0.48
N PRO A 104 -0.01 13.10 -1.79
CA PRO A 104 -1.20 13.32 -2.63
C PRO A 104 -2.36 12.35 -2.42
N TYR A 105 -2.05 11.07 -2.24
CA TYR A 105 -3.07 10.03 -2.15
C TYR A 105 -3.95 10.16 -0.89
N PHE A 106 -3.44 10.76 0.19
CA PHE A 106 -4.20 10.98 1.43
C PHE A 106 -4.79 12.40 1.54
N ASP A 107 -4.58 13.25 0.54
CA ASP A 107 -5.17 14.59 0.49
C ASP A 107 -6.61 14.53 -0.03
N THR A 108 -7.54 14.33 0.91
CA THR A 108 -8.97 14.26 0.61
C THR A 108 -9.54 15.58 0.10
N ALA A 109 -9.02 16.72 0.56
CA ALA A 109 -9.50 18.03 0.14
C ALA A 109 -9.17 18.27 -1.34
N ARG A 110 -7.94 17.94 -1.76
CA ARG A 110 -7.56 17.99 -3.17
C ARG A 110 -8.38 17.00 -3.99
N TRP A 111 -8.56 15.77 -3.51
CA TRP A 111 -9.36 14.77 -4.23
C TRP A 111 -10.81 15.25 -4.47
N VAL A 112 -11.46 15.87 -3.48
CA VAL A 112 -12.80 16.43 -3.65
C VAL A 112 -12.80 17.53 -4.72
N ALA A 113 -11.87 18.49 -4.64
CA ALA A 113 -11.76 19.56 -5.63
C ALA A 113 -11.54 19.03 -7.06
N ASP A 114 -10.66 18.03 -7.22
CA ASP A 114 -10.38 17.38 -8.50
C ASP A 114 -11.66 16.72 -9.08
N VAL A 115 -12.45 16.05 -8.24
CA VAL A 115 -13.72 15.42 -8.64
C VAL A 115 -14.78 16.46 -9.00
N GLU A 116 -14.92 17.55 -8.25
CA GLU A 116 -15.86 18.62 -8.54
C GLU A 116 -15.56 19.27 -9.90
N VAL A 117 -14.29 19.54 -10.20
CA VAL A 117 -13.86 20.03 -11.52
C VAL A 117 -14.29 19.07 -12.62
N LEU A 118 -14.06 17.77 -12.45
CA LEU A 118 -14.45 16.76 -13.43
C LEU A 118 -15.97 16.78 -13.68
N TYR A 119 -16.78 16.89 -12.64
CA TYR A 119 -18.24 16.98 -12.78
C TYR A 119 -18.71 18.22 -13.55
N THR A 120 -17.99 19.34 -13.49
CA THR A 120 -18.33 20.53 -14.29
C THR A 120 -17.97 20.41 -15.78
N GLN A 121 -17.14 19.42 -16.14
CA GLN A 121 -16.68 19.17 -17.51
C GLN A 121 -17.45 18.06 -18.23
N MET A 122 -18.31 17.35 -17.50
CA MET A 122 -19.20 16.31 -18.03
C MET A 122 -20.54 16.91 -18.47
#